data_AF-A0A818JG49-F1
#
_entry.id   AF-A0A818JG49-F1
#
_cell.length_a   1.000
_cell.length_b   1.000
_cell.length_c   1.000
_cell.angle_alpha   90.00
_cell.angle_beta   90.00
_cell.angle_gamma   90.00
#
_symmetry.space_group_name_H-M   'P 1'
#
loop_
_entity.id
_entity.type
_entity.pdbx_description
1 polymer ?
#
loop_
_entity_poly.entity_id
_entity_poly.type
_entity_poly.pdbx_seq_one_letter_code
_entity_poly.pdbx_strand_id
1 'polypeptide(L)'
;GLYHESYDNVVVMFASIPNFKEFYVQSDVNNDGLECLRLLNEIIAEFDKLLDKNKFSCVEKIKTIGHTYMAAAGLNPGVEHRMTRERYNQNIVALAEFAFAMIAVLEGINRDCFNDFKLRVGMCNGPLVA
;
A
#
# COMPACT_ATOMS: atom_id res chain seq x y z
N GLY A 1 -13.58 -2.19 -26.18
CA GLY A 1 -13.47 -3.61 -25.81
C GLY A 1 -13.06 -3.67 -24.37
N LEU A 2 -13.84 -4.34 -23.51
CA LEU A 2 -13.40 -4.63 -22.15
C LEU A 2 -12.28 -5.66 -22.23
N TYR A 3 -11.09 -5.28 -21.80
CA TYR A 3 -10.01 -6.21 -21.49
C TYR A 3 -10.39 -6.84 -20.15
N HIS A 4 -10.49 -8.16 -20.09
CA HIS A 4 -10.83 -8.92 -18.89
C HIS A 4 -9.79 -10.04 -18.76
N GLU A 5 -8.98 -10.00 -17.72
CA GLU A 5 -8.03 -11.06 -17.39
C GLU A 5 -8.38 -11.64 -16.02
N SER A 6 -8.53 -12.97 -15.95
CA SER A 6 -8.84 -13.68 -14.70
C SER A 6 -7.53 -14.02 -13.99
N TYR A 7 -7.33 -13.49 -12.79
CA TYR A 7 -6.14 -13.78 -11.99
C TYR A 7 -6.50 -14.70 -10.82
N ASP A 8 -6.16 -15.99 -10.93
CA ASP A 8 -6.53 -17.00 -9.93
C ASP A 8 -5.70 -16.93 -8.63
N ASN A 9 -4.60 -16.16 -8.60
CA ASN A 9 -3.60 -16.22 -7.52
C ASN A 9 -2.99 -14.85 -7.19
N VAL A 10 -3.81 -13.80 -7.09
CA VAL A 10 -3.38 -12.47 -6.64
C VAL A 10 -3.66 -12.30 -5.16
N VAL A 11 -2.75 -11.63 -4.48
CA VAL A 11 -2.90 -11.23 -3.07
C VAL A 11 -3.00 -9.72 -3.06
N VAL A 12 -3.97 -9.18 -2.34
CA VAL A 12 -4.19 -7.73 -2.22
C VAL A 12 -3.98 -7.31 -0.78
N MET A 13 -3.37 -6.14 -0.61
CA MET A 13 -3.15 -5.49 0.66
C MET A 13 -3.85 -4.12 0.66
N PHE A 14 -4.51 -3.81 1.78
CA PHE A 14 -5.06 -2.51 2.12
C PHE A 14 -4.36 -2.01 3.38
N ALA A 15 -3.56 -0.96 3.26
CA ALA A 15 -2.88 -0.32 4.37
C ALA A 15 -3.49 1.07 4.61
N SER A 16 -4.20 1.25 5.72
CA SER A 16 -4.91 2.48 6.07
C SER A 16 -4.30 3.15 7.30
N ILE A 17 -4.45 4.47 7.40
CA ILE A 17 -4.03 5.26 8.58
C ILE A 17 -5.28 5.81 9.28
N PRO A 18 -5.93 5.04 10.18
CA PRO A 18 -7.29 5.38 10.65
C PRO A 18 -7.35 6.70 11.41
N ASN A 19 -6.32 7.01 12.19
CA ASN A 19 -6.27 8.24 12.98
C ASN A 19 -5.87 9.48 12.16
N PHE A 20 -5.59 9.33 10.87
CA PHE A 20 -5.37 10.49 10.00
C PHE A 20 -6.63 11.35 9.84
N LYS A 21 -7.83 10.75 9.92
CA LYS A 21 -9.09 11.49 9.85
C LYS A 21 -9.25 12.49 11.00
N GLU A 22 -8.80 12.12 12.19
CA GLU A 22 -8.85 12.98 13.38
C GLU A 22 -7.76 14.06 13.34
N PHE A 23 -6.61 13.75 12.73
CA PHE A 23 -5.54 14.71 12.48
C PHE A 23 -5.91 15.77 11.43
N TYR A 24 -6.78 15.44 10.47
CA TYR A 24 -7.20 16.36 9.43
C TYR A 24 -8.11 17.46 9.99
N VAL A 25 -7.55 18.66 10.18
CA VAL A 25 -8.26 19.85 10.65
C VAL A 25 -8.18 20.95 9.59
N GLN A 26 -9.35 21.45 9.17
CA GLN A 26 -9.46 22.63 8.32
C GLN A 26 -9.51 23.88 9.19
N SER A 27 -8.53 24.78 9.04
CA SER A 27 -8.50 26.09 9.69
C SER A 27 -7.63 27.05 8.90
N ASP A 28 -7.84 28.36 9.06
CA ASP A 28 -7.02 29.40 8.44
C ASP A 28 -5.53 29.26 8.80
N VAL A 29 -5.23 28.77 10.01
CA VAL A 29 -3.86 28.56 10.52
C VAL A 29 -3.17 27.38 9.82
N ASN A 30 -3.93 26.42 9.29
CA ASN A 30 -3.44 25.21 8.62
C ASN A 30 -3.60 25.26 7.08
N ASN A 31 -3.67 26.47 6.50
CA ASN A 31 -3.91 26.67 5.07
C ASN A 31 -5.10 25.83 4.56
N ASP A 32 -6.23 25.84 5.27
CA ASP A 32 -7.43 25.05 4.96
C ASP A 32 -7.22 23.52 4.88
N GLY A 33 -6.26 23.01 5.66
CA GLY A 33 -5.94 21.58 5.72
C GLY A 33 -4.89 21.13 4.71
N LEU A 34 -4.28 22.06 3.96
CA LEU A 34 -3.26 21.76 2.96
C LEU A 34 -2.01 21.12 3.57
N GLU A 35 -1.56 21.55 4.75
CA GLU A 35 -0.37 20.95 5.38
C GLU A 35 -0.63 19.50 5.80
N CYS A 36 -1.84 19.17 6.24
CA CYS A 36 -2.21 17.78 6.51
C CYS A 36 -2.08 16.94 5.24
N LEU A 37 -2.58 17.44 4.10
CA LEU A 37 -2.47 16.74 2.82
C LEU A 37 -1.03 16.61 2.33
N ARG A 38 -0.17 17.60 2.59
CA ARG A 38 1.28 17.51 2.29
C ARG A 38 1.93 16.38 3.07
N LEU A 39 1.66 16.28 4.37
CA LEU A 39 2.18 15.19 5.19
C LEU A 39 1.66 13.82 4.72
N LEU A 40 0.39 13.73 4.31
CA LEU A 40 -0.14 12.50 3.72
C LEU A 40 0.59 12.12 2.43
N ASN A 41 0.84 13.09 1.55
CA ASN A 41 1.56 12.87 0.31
C ASN A 41 3.00 12.44 0.56
N GLU A 42 3.65 12.98 1.59
CA GLU A 42 4.98 12.56 2.02
C GLU A 42 4.98 11.11 2.50
N ILE A 43 4.03 10.73 3.37
CA ILE A 43 3.87 9.33 3.81
C ILE A 43 3.68 8.39 2.61
N ILE A 44 2.82 8.76 1.65
CA ILE A 44 2.58 7.97 0.43
C ILE A 44 3.86 7.88 -0.41
N ALA A 45 4.61 8.97 -0.55
CA ALA A 45 5.86 8.99 -1.31
C ALA A 45 6.93 8.09 -0.66
N GLU A 46 7.04 8.08 0.67
CA GLU A 46 7.96 7.17 1.37
C GLU A 46 7.54 5.70 1.24
N PHE A 47 6.24 5.41 1.20
CA PHE A 47 5.75 4.07 0.86
C PHE A 47 6.07 3.69 -0.59
N ASP A 48 5.92 4.61 -1.54
CA ASP A 48 6.24 4.36 -2.95
C ASP A 48 7.73 4.03 -3.15
N LYS A 49 8.63 4.69 -2.42
CA LYS A 49 10.08 4.38 -2.42
C LYS A 49 10.40 2.95 -1.98
N LEU A 50 9.51 2.28 -1.25
CA LEU A 50 9.72 0.87 -0.91
C LEU A 50 9.64 0.01 -2.19
N LEU A 51 8.78 0.34 -3.15
CA LEU A 51 8.60 -0.45 -4.38
C LEU A 51 9.86 -0.50 -5.25
N ASP A 52 10.75 0.50 -5.14
CA ASP A 52 12.04 0.53 -5.84
C ASP A 52 13.03 -0.53 -5.32
N LYS A 53 12.75 -1.18 -4.19
CA LYS A 53 13.62 -2.22 -3.64
C LYS A 53 13.40 -3.53 -4.37
N ASN A 54 14.47 -4.15 -4.86
CA ASN A 54 14.44 -5.45 -5.58
C ASN A 54 13.58 -6.54 -4.91
N LYS A 55 13.59 -6.61 -3.57
CA LYS A 55 12.79 -7.59 -2.82
C LYS A 55 11.27 -7.41 -2.96
N PHE A 56 10.82 -6.22 -3.34
CA PHE A 56 9.42 -5.87 -3.55
C PHE A 56 9.07 -5.72 -5.02
N SER A 57 9.91 -6.21 -5.94
CA SER A 57 9.69 -6.17 -7.39
C SER A 57 8.43 -6.90 -7.87
N CYS A 58 7.85 -7.78 -7.03
CA CYS A 58 6.58 -8.45 -7.32
C CYS A 58 5.37 -7.76 -6.70
N VAL A 59 5.56 -6.67 -5.96
CA VAL A 59 4.51 -5.84 -5.36
C VAL A 59 4.25 -4.65 -6.26
N GLU A 60 2.98 -4.43 -6.57
CA GLU A 60 2.51 -3.34 -7.40
C GLU A 60 1.50 -2.49 -6.63
N LYS A 61 1.65 -1.18 -6.70
CA LYS A 61 0.64 -0.25 -6.23
C LYS A 61 -0.55 -0.27 -7.17
N ILE A 62 -1.75 -0.53 -6.63
CA ILE A 62 -2.99 -0.40 -7.40
C ILE A 62 -3.39 1.09 -7.44
N LYS A 63 -3.58 1.70 -6.27
CA LYS A 63 -4.00 3.09 -6.10
C LYS A 63 -3.91 3.53 -4.64
N THR A 64 -4.12 4.81 -4.42
CA THR A 64 -4.45 5.38 -3.10
C THR A 64 -5.91 5.85 -3.08
N ILE A 65 -6.59 5.65 -1.95
CA ILE A 65 -7.96 6.12 -1.71
C ILE A 65 -7.98 6.83 -0.36
N GLY A 66 -7.89 8.16 -0.40
CA GLY A 66 -7.66 8.98 0.80
C GLY A 66 -6.40 8.53 1.55
N HIS A 67 -6.53 8.28 2.85
CA HIS A 67 -5.48 7.74 3.73
C HIS A 67 -5.26 6.21 3.62
N THR A 68 -5.72 5.56 2.54
CA THR A 68 -5.55 4.12 2.31
C THR A 68 -4.70 3.85 1.09
N TYR A 69 -3.66 3.05 1.26
CA TYR A 69 -2.77 2.55 0.23
C TYR A 69 -3.18 1.13 -0.18
N MET A 70 -3.38 0.89 -1.47
CA MET A 70 -3.71 -0.43 -2.01
C MET A 70 -2.54 -0.94 -2.85
N ALA A 71 -2.09 -2.16 -2.54
CA ALA A 71 -1.07 -2.86 -3.30
C ALA A 71 -1.50 -4.31 -3.56
N ALA A 72 -0.92 -4.92 -4.57
CA ALA A 72 -1.11 -6.34 -4.86
C ALA A 72 0.20 -6.99 -5.28
N ALA A 73 0.25 -8.31 -5.19
CA ALA A 73 1.34 -9.11 -5.74
C ALA A 73 0.77 -10.25 -6.58
N GLY A 74 1.45 -10.55 -7.68
CA GLY A 74 1.03 -11.59 -8.63
C GLY A 74 0.27 -11.10 -9.86
N LEU A 75 0.17 -9.79 -10.08
CA LEU A 75 -0.38 -9.18 -11.31
C LEU A 75 0.62 -9.31 -12.47
N ASN A 76 0.85 -10.52 -12.98
CA ASN A 76 1.74 -10.73 -14.14
C ASN A 76 0.91 -11.02 -15.41
N PRO A 77 0.54 -10.00 -16.20
CA PRO A 77 -0.14 -10.21 -17.48
C PRO A 77 0.74 -11.05 -18.41
N GLY A 78 0.16 -12.09 -19.01
CA GLY A 78 0.84 -12.97 -19.98
C GLY A 78 1.62 -14.15 -19.38
N VAL A 79 1.64 -14.35 -18.05
CA VAL A 79 2.26 -15.53 -17.40
C VAL A 79 1.17 -16.46 -16.84
N GLU A 80 0.13 -16.71 -17.64
CA GLU A 80 -1.03 -17.52 -17.21
C GLU A 80 -0.68 -18.98 -16.91
N HIS A 81 0.47 -19.48 -17.36
CA HIS A 81 0.76 -20.92 -17.35
C HIS A 81 1.82 -21.39 -16.33
N ARG A 82 2.31 -20.53 -15.42
CA ARG A 82 3.39 -20.92 -14.46
C ARG A 82 3.30 -20.31 -13.05
N MET A 83 2.12 -19.95 -12.56
CA MET A 83 1.97 -19.64 -11.12
C MET A 83 2.06 -20.94 -10.30
N THR A 84 3.25 -21.22 -9.77
CA THR A 84 3.45 -22.33 -8.83
C THR A 84 2.95 -21.93 -7.44
N ARG A 85 2.57 -22.92 -6.63
CA ARG A 85 2.24 -22.71 -5.21
C ARG A 85 3.36 -22.01 -4.44
N GLU A 86 4.61 -22.26 -4.83
CA GLU A 86 5.79 -21.61 -4.27
C GLU A 86 5.82 -20.11 -4.60
N ARG A 87 5.62 -19.73 -5.87
CA ARG A 87 5.57 -18.32 -6.28
C ARG A 87 4.40 -17.57 -5.64
N TYR A 88 3.26 -18.24 -5.49
CA TYR A 88 2.12 -17.70 -4.76
C TYR A 88 2.46 -17.42 -3.29
N ASN A 89 3.09 -18.38 -2.61
CA ASN A 89 3.55 -18.18 -1.22
C ASN A 89 4.57 -17.03 -1.12
N GLN A 90 5.47 -16.90 -2.11
CA GLN A 90 6.42 -15.79 -2.18
C GLN A 90 5.71 -14.44 -2.31
N ASN A 91 4.64 -14.34 -3.10
CA ASN A 91 3.85 -13.11 -3.21
C ASN A 91 3.18 -12.72 -1.88
N ILE A 92 2.65 -13.70 -1.14
CA ILE A 92 2.07 -13.47 0.20
C ILE A 92 3.15 -12.94 1.14
N VAL A 93 4.32 -13.60 1.18
CA VAL A 93 5.44 -13.20 2.03
C VAL A 93 5.93 -11.80 1.66
N ALA A 94 6.07 -11.50 0.36
CA ALA A 94 6.51 -10.20 -0.12
C ALA A 94 5.57 -9.08 0.32
N LEU A 95 4.24 -9.26 0.22
CA LEU A 95 3.28 -8.27 0.72
C LEU A 95 3.29 -8.13 2.24
N ALA A 96 3.47 -9.23 2.98
CA ALA A 96 3.60 -9.16 4.43
C ALA A 96 4.87 -8.39 4.85
N GLU A 97 6.00 -8.66 4.21
CA GLU A 97 7.24 -7.90 4.41
C GLU A 97 7.12 -6.44 3.99
N PHE A 98 6.36 -6.17 2.92
CA PHE A 98 6.06 -4.81 2.48
C PHE A 98 5.24 -4.07 3.55
N ALA A 99 4.23 -4.71 4.12
CA ALA A 99 3.46 -4.17 5.25
C ALA A 99 4.35 -3.83 6.45
N PHE A 100 5.27 -4.72 6.85
CA PHE A 100 6.23 -4.43 7.93
C PHE A 100 7.15 -3.26 7.59
N ALA A 101 7.61 -3.15 6.35
CA ALA A 101 8.42 -2.03 5.91
C ALA A 101 7.65 -0.70 5.96
N MET A 102 6.37 -0.70 5.59
CA MET A 102 5.50 0.49 5.71
C MET A 102 5.29 0.90 7.17
N ILE A 103 5.14 -0.06 8.10
CA ILE A 103 5.07 0.23 9.54
C ILE A 103 6.34 0.96 9.99
N ALA A 104 7.51 0.43 9.64
CA ALA A 104 8.79 1.05 10.00
C ALA A 104 8.98 2.46 9.41
N VAL A 105 8.53 2.67 8.16
CA VAL A 105 8.53 4.00 7.53
C VAL A 105 7.63 4.97 8.30
N LEU A 106 6.40 4.56 8.64
CA LEU A 106 5.46 5.41 9.37
C LEU A 106 5.98 5.73 10.78
N GLU A 107 6.63 4.77 11.45
CA GLU A 107 7.31 5.00 12.74
C GLU A 107 8.46 6.02 12.64
N GLY A 108 9.20 6.02 11.52
CA GLY A 108 10.20 7.04 11.22
C GLY A 108 9.58 8.43 11.10
N ILE A 109 8.54 8.55 10.26
CA ILE A 109 7.82 9.83 10.06
C ILE A 109 7.19 10.33 11.35
N ASN A 110 6.59 9.46 12.16
CA ASN A 110 6.03 9.82 13.47
C ASN A 110 7.09 10.45 14.38
N ARG A 111 8.31 9.91 14.38
CA ARG A 111 9.44 10.43 15.16
C ARG A 111 9.89 11.80 14.67
N ASP A 112 9.98 11.97 13.36
CA ASP A 112 10.51 13.19 12.75
C ASP A 112 9.48 14.35 12.75
N CYS A 113 8.20 14.02 12.67
CA CYS A 113 7.10 14.99 12.61
C CYS A 113 6.33 15.15 13.94
N PHE A 114 6.76 14.49 15.02
CA PHE A 114 6.07 14.48 16.33
C PHE A 114 4.59 14.06 16.25
N ASN A 115 4.30 13.05 15.43
CA ASN A 115 2.96 12.47 15.25
C ASN A 115 2.89 11.06 15.84
N ASP A 116 1.67 10.51 15.94
CA ASP A 116 1.43 9.12 16.37
C ASP A 116 0.47 8.37 15.44
N PHE A 117 0.70 8.46 14.13
CA PHE A 117 -0.08 7.71 13.15
C PHE A 117 0.04 6.21 13.34
N LYS A 118 -1.07 5.48 13.17
CA LYS A 118 -1.10 4.02 13.25
C LYS A 118 -1.43 3.43 11.90
N LEU A 119 -0.64 2.46 11.44
CA LEU A 119 -0.94 1.72 10.22
C LEU A 119 -1.81 0.50 10.56
N ARG A 120 -2.94 0.36 9.86
CA ARG A 120 -3.79 -0.82 9.89
C ARG A 120 -3.76 -1.51 8.54
N VAL A 121 -3.23 -2.72 8.52
CA VAL A 121 -3.07 -3.53 7.30
C VAL A 121 -4.06 -4.68 7.29
N GLY A 122 -4.82 -4.81 6.21
CA GLY A 122 -5.59 -5.99 5.87
C GLY A 122 -5.04 -6.62 4.59
N MET A 123 -4.91 -7.95 4.57
CA MET A 123 -4.52 -8.70 3.39
C MET A 123 -5.63 -9.69 3.05
N CYS A 124 -6.02 -9.74 1.77
CA CYS A 124 -6.98 -10.72 1.28
C CYS A 124 -6.40 -11.54 0.13
N ASN A 125 -6.82 -12.79 0.09
CA ASN A 125 -6.50 -13.74 -0.94
C ASN A 125 -7.80 -14.33 -1.52
N GLY A 126 -7.94 -14.29 -2.83
CA GLY A 126 -9.11 -14.82 -3.53
C GLY A 126 -9.07 -14.46 -5.02
N PRO A 127 -9.92 -15.09 -5.85
CA PRO A 127 -10.01 -14.75 -7.26
C PRO A 127 -10.39 -13.28 -7.41
N LEU A 128 -9.59 -12.53 -8.19
CA LEU A 128 -9.84 -11.13 -8.51
C LEU A 128 -10.24 -11.01 -9.97
N VAL A 129 -11.18 -10.11 -10.23
CA VAL A 129 -11.49 -9.62 -11.57
C VAL A 129 -10.83 -8.26 -11.70
N ALA A 130 -9.87 -8.13 -12.62
CA ALA A 130 -9.21 -6.87 -12.98
C ALA A 130 -9.65 -6.42 -14.38
#